data_AF-A0A920DNK4-F1
#
_entry.id   AF-A0A920DNK4-F1
#
_cell.length_a   1.000
_cell.length_b   1.000
_cell.length_c   1.000
_cell.angle_alpha   90.00
_cell.angle_beta   90.00
_cell.angle_gamma   90.00
#
_symmetry.space_group_name_H-M   'P 1'
#
loop_
_entity.id
_entity.type
_entity.pdbx_description
1 polymer ?
#
loop_
_entity_poly.entity_id
_entity_poly.type
_entity_poly.pdbx_seq_one_letter_code
_entity_poly.pdbx_strand_id
1 'polypeptide(L)'
;MVDQILNFIKNKYFIGTVAAVVVVYAALSFNQYLSEEQNKKDFKKFISVNERLANTELSAESLLSNSDLNFNEVGYEIIVKTVLAKKAIDEGNLTLGATLFEDAYSKTKESNMNLQTKNIVLEQFRENIVRIYMEIDDYENGAKFLEMGNNRDTSFYELAGDFYKYFGENELANENYDLAISSDTDETQKNLINLKRPR
;
A
#
# COMPACT_ATOMS: atom_id res chain seq x y z
N MET A 1 31.45 -37.78 37.42
CA MET A 1 31.06 -36.61 36.61
C MET A 1 31.09 -36.91 35.11
N VAL A 2 32.22 -37.36 34.54
CA VAL A 2 32.31 -37.68 33.09
C VAL A 2 31.33 -38.78 32.67
N ASP A 3 31.20 -39.87 33.44
CA ASP A 3 30.26 -40.97 33.12
C ASP A 3 28.78 -40.57 33.21
N GLN A 4 28.45 -39.62 34.08
CA GLN A 4 27.09 -39.10 34.21
C GLN A 4 26.71 -38.22 33.02
N ILE A 5 27.66 -37.41 32.52
CA ILE A 5 27.48 -36.63 31.30
C ILE A 5 27.37 -37.56 30.08
N LEU A 6 28.18 -38.62 30.03
CA LEU A 6 28.13 -39.61 28.95
C LEU A 6 26.79 -40.36 28.90
N ASN A 7 26.25 -40.73 30.06
CA ASN A 7 24.94 -41.38 30.18
C ASN A 7 23.78 -40.42 29.87
N PHE A 8 23.94 -39.14 30.18
CA PHE A 8 22.97 -38.11 29.80
C PHE A 8 22.92 -37.90 28.28
N ILE A 9 24.08 -37.83 27.61
CA ILE A 9 24.15 -37.69 26.14
C ILE A 9 23.62 -38.94 25.42
N LYS A 10 23.83 -40.13 25.99
CA LYS A 10 23.29 -41.40 25.45
C LYS A 10 21.81 -41.62 25.76
N ASN A 11 21.19 -40.74 26.54
CA ASN A 11 19.78 -40.87 26.89
C ASN A 11 18.91 -40.72 25.63
N LYS A 12 18.05 -41.71 25.36
CA LYS A 12 17.11 -41.70 24.24
C LYS A 12 16.25 -40.43 24.18
N TYR A 13 15.91 -39.85 25.33
CA TYR A 13 15.15 -38.60 25.41
C TYR A 13 15.99 -37.41 24.99
N PHE A 14 17.27 -37.36 25.40
CA PHE A 14 18.20 -36.31 24.97
C PHE A 14 18.45 -36.38 23.46
N ILE A 15 18.74 -37.57 22.93
CA ILE A 15 18.94 -37.79 21.49
C ILE A 15 17.68 -37.42 20.70
N GLY A 16 16.49 -37.83 21.18
CA GLY A 16 15.21 -37.49 20.55
C GLY A 16 14.95 -35.99 20.51
N THR A 17 15.22 -35.28 21.62
CA THR A 17 15.08 -33.81 21.68
C THR A 17 16.07 -33.11 20.75
N VAL A 18 17.33 -33.52 20.74
CA VAL A 18 18.34 -32.94 19.83
C VAL A 18 17.96 -33.18 18.36
N ALA A 19 17.52 -34.38 18.01
CA ALA A 19 17.05 -34.70 16.67
C ALA A 19 15.84 -33.83 16.26
N ALA A 20 14.88 -33.63 17.15
CA ALA A 20 13.73 -32.77 16.91
C ALA A 20 14.13 -31.31 16.65
N VAL A 21 15.05 -30.77 17.46
CA VAL A 21 15.57 -29.40 17.27
C VAL A 21 16.27 -29.26 15.91
N VAL A 22 17.08 -30.24 15.51
CA VAL A 22 17.75 -30.22 14.21
C VAL A 22 16.75 -30.27 13.04
N VAL A 23 15.69 -31.09 13.15
CA VAL A 23 14.64 -31.16 12.11
C VAL A 23 13.88 -29.85 12.00
N VAL A 24 13.51 -29.24 13.13
CA VAL A 24 12.85 -27.92 13.14
C VAL A 24 13.76 -26.87 12.50
N TYR A 25 15.04 -26.84 12.86
CA TYR A 25 16.01 -25.91 12.28
C TYR A 25 16.19 -26.11 10.77
N ALA A 26 16.27 -27.36 10.31
CA ALA A 26 16.38 -27.68 8.89
C ALA A 26 15.12 -27.25 8.11
N ALA A 27 13.93 -27.46 8.68
CA ALA A 27 12.67 -27.02 8.08
C ALA A 27 12.59 -25.48 7.98
N LEU A 28 12.99 -24.76 9.04
CA LEU A 28 13.06 -23.30 9.02
C LEU A 28 14.05 -22.78 7.97
N SER A 29 15.24 -23.39 7.92
CA SER A 29 16.30 -23.01 6.95
C SER A 29 15.86 -23.28 5.50
N PHE A 30 15.17 -24.40 5.27
CA PHE A 30 14.62 -24.73 3.95
C PHE A 30 13.49 -23.79 3.54
N ASN A 31 12.59 -23.44 4.46
CA ASN A 31 11.55 -22.45 4.21
C ASN A 31 12.14 -21.06 3.89
N GLN A 32 13.21 -20.68 4.59
CA GLN A 32 13.91 -19.42 4.30
C GLN A 32 14.57 -19.47 2.92
N TYR A 33 15.24 -20.56 2.55
CA TYR A 33 15.80 -20.74 1.21
C TYR A 33 14.73 -20.65 0.11
N LEU A 34 13.58 -21.32 0.31
CA LEU A 34 12.48 -21.26 -0.65
C LEU A 34 11.93 -19.83 -0.79
N SER A 35 11.76 -19.11 0.33
CA SER A 35 11.34 -17.71 0.33
C SER A 35 12.35 -16.82 -0.41
N GLU A 36 13.65 -17.00 -0.19
CA GLU A 36 14.70 -16.25 -0.90
C GLU A 36 14.71 -16.55 -2.41
N GLU A 37 14.55 -17.82 -2.81
CA GLU A 37 14.48 -18.20 -4.22
C GLU A 37 13.22 -17.64 -4.90
N GLN A 38 12.09 -17.65 -4.19
CA GLN A 38 10.83 -17.09 -4.67
C GLN A 38 10.91 -15.57 -4.82
N ASN A 39 11.42 -14.86 -3.81
CA ASN A 39 11.66 -13.42 -3.90
C ASN A 39 12.62 -13.06 -5.04
N LYS A 40 13.66 -13.88 -5.29
CA LYS A 40 14.57 -13.68 -6.44
C LYS A 40 13.85 -13.83 -7.78
N LYS A 41 12.90 -14.76 -7.91
CA LYS A 41 12.07 -14.93 -9.12
C LYS A 41 11.15 -13.72 -9.29
N ASP A 42 10.47 -13.31 -8.24
CA ASP A 42 9.59 -12.15 -8.24
C ASP A 42 10.35 -10.85 -8.54
N PHE A 43 11.55 -10.67 -8.00
CA PHE A 43 12.41 -9.54 -8.30
C PHE A 43 12.80 -9.49 -9.78
N LYS A 44 13.19 -10.63 -10.38
CA LYS A 44 13.49 -10.68 -11.83
C LYS A 44 12.26 -10.35 -12.68
N LYS A 45 11.09 -10.86 -12.27
CA LYS A 45 9.81 -10.53 -12.91
C LYS A 45 9.52 -9.03 -12.79
N PHE A 46 9.73 -8.44 -11.61
CA PHE A 46 9.54 -7.02 -11.35
C PHE A 46 10.41 -6.15 -12.27
N ILE A 47 11.70 -6.48 -12.41
CA ILE A 47 12.60 -5.79 -13.34
C ILE A 47 12.08 -5.88 -14.79
N SER A 48 11.72 -7.08 -15.24
CA SER A 48 11.22 -7.28 -16.61
C SER A 48 9.91 -6.54 -16.89
N VAL A 49 8.98 -6.51 -15.91
CA VAL A 49 7.75 -5.72 -16.03
C VAL A 49 8.07 -4.23 -16.09
N ASN A 50 8.94 -3.72 -15.22
CA ASN A 50 9.30 -2.30 -15.21
C ASN A 50 9.99 -1.84 -16.51
N GLU A 51 10.85 -2.68 -17.11
CA GLU A 51 11.45 -2.39 -18.41
C GLU A 51 10.38 -2.21 -19.50
N ARG A 52 9.29 -3.00 -19.44
CA ARG A 52 8.14 -2.84 -20.35
C ARG A 52 7.32 -1.59 -20.03
N LEU A 53 7.09 -1.29 -18.74
CA LEU A 53 6.37 -0.09 -18.31
C LEU A 53 7.08 1.20 -18.74
N ALA A 54 8.41 1.18 -18.83
CA ALA A 54 9.22 2.31 -19.30
C ALA A 54 9.09 2.56 -20.82
N ASN A 55 8.49 1.63 -21.58
CA ASN A 55 8.26 1.82 -23.00
C ASN A 55 7.09 2.81 -23.22
N THR A 56 7.42 3.98 -23.76
CA THR A 56 6.46 5.06 -24.01
C THR A 56 5.48 4.77 -25.15
N GLU A 57 5.75 3.79 -26.01
CA GLU A 57 4.88 3.42 -27.13
C GLU A 57 3.73 2.49 -26.72
N LEU A 58 3.86 1.81 -25.58
CA LEU A 58 2.81 0.91 -25.07
C LEU A 58 1.87 1.68 -24.14
N SER A 59 0.55 1.55 -24.33
CA SER A 59 -0.44 2.13 -23.40
C SER A 59 -0.54 1.34 -22.10
N ALA A 60 -1.10 1.97 -21.07
CA ALA A 60 -1.40 1.31 -19.81
C ALA A 60 -2.35 0.10 -19.98
N GLU A 61 -3.39 0.16 -20.82
CA GLU A 61 -4.28 -1.00 -21.04
C GLU A 61 -3.54 -2.16 -21.70
N SER A 62 -2.68 -1.85 -22.68
CA SER A 62 -1.89 -2.86 -23.39
C SER A 62 -0.92 -3.53 -22.43
N LEU A 63 -0.28 -2.77 -21.55
CA LEU A 63 0.63 -3.30 -20.53
C LEU A 63 -0.13 -4.15 -19.51
N LEU A 64 -1.31 -3.71 -19.05
CA LEU A 64 -2.16 -4.47 -18.13
C LEU A 64 -2.59 -5.82 -18.73
N SER A 65 -3.03 -5.80 -19.99
CA SER A 65 -3.57 -6.99 -20.66
C SER A 65 -2.48 -8.00 -21.05
N ASN A 66 -1.25 -7.53 -21.30
CA ASN A 66 -0.15 -8.36 -21.79
C ASN A 66 0.93 -8.64 -20.74
N SER A 67 0.69 -8.32 -19.47
CA SER A 67 1.65 -8.55 -18.39
C SER A 67 0.99 -9.33 -17.26
N ASP A 68 1.65 -10.38 -16.79
CA ASP A 68 1.27 -11.03 -15.56
C ASP A 68 1.73 -10.14 -14.39
N LEU A 69 0.78 -9.45 -13.74
CA LEU A 69 1.05 -8.54 -12.64
C LEU A 69 0.90 -9.18 -11.26
N ASN A 70 0.71 -10.51 -11.18
CA ASN A 70 0.57 -11.18 -9.89
C ASN A 70 1.94 -11.50 -9.30
N PHE A 71 2.24 -11.04 -8.10
CA PHE A 71 3.49 -11.39 -7.42
C PHE A 71 3.18 -12.21 -6.17
N ASN A 72 4.11 -13.08 -5.78
CA ASN A 72 4.01 -13.74 -4.48
C ASN A 72 4.37 -12.74 -3.38
N GLU A 73 5.37 -11.89 -3.64
CA GLU A 73 5.72 -10.75 -2.81
C GLU A 73 4.85 -9.53 -3.16
N VAL A 74 3.86 -9.26 -2.29
CA VAL A 74 2.86 -8.20 -2.46
C VAL A 74 3.48 -6.80 -2.68
N GLY A 75 4.69 -6.56 -2.18
CA GLY A 75 5.40 -5.29 -2.36
C GLY A 75 5.68 -4.95 -3.83
N TYR A 76 6.11 -5.92 -4.64
CA TYR A 76 6.35 -5.68 -6.06
C TYR A 76 5.05 -5.43 -6.81
N GLU A 77 3.98 -6.14 -6.45
CA GLU A 77 2.66 -5.96 -7.04
C GLU A 77 2.12 -4.54 -6.80
N ILE A 78 2.20 -4.05 -5.55
CA ILE A 78 1.79 -2.69 -5.19
C ILE A 78 2.56 -1.65 -6.02
N ILE A 79 3.89 -1.79 -6.15
CA ILE A 79 4.72 -0.83 -6.91
C ILE A 79 4.35 -0.84 -8.38
N VAL A 80 4.26 -2.02 -8.99
CA VAL A 80 3.95 -2.17 -10.43
C VAL A 80 2.58 -1.60 -10.75
N LYS A 81 1.56 -1.88 -9.94
CA LYS A 81 0.21 -1.30 -10.11
C LYS A 81 0.22 0.21 -9.95
N THR A 82 0.98 0.74 -9.01
CA THR A 82 1.13 2.20 -8.80
C THR A 82 1.77 2.88 -10.01
N VAL A 83 2.84 2.32 -10.56
CA VAL A 83 3.50 2.86 -11.75
C VAL A 83 2.56 2.80 -12.95
N LEU A 84 1.83 1.70 -13.11
CA LEU A 84 0.86 1.55 -14.19
C LEU A 84 -0.34 2.50 -14.03
N ALA A 85 -0.81 2.74 -12.81
CA ALA A 85 -1.86 3.71 -12.50
C ALA A 85 -1.42 5.12 -12.92
N LYS A 86 -0.18 5.50 -12.55
CA LYS A 86 0.40 6.77 -12.97
C LYS A 86 0.47 6.89 -14.49
N LYS A 87 0.93 5.84 -15.18
CA LYS A 87 0.98 5.83 -16.64
C LYS A 87 -0.41 6.00 -17.27
N ALA A 88 -1.43 5.32 -16.74
CA ALA A 88 -2.81 5.49 -17.19
C ALA A 88 -3.32 6.93 -17.03
N ILE A 89 -2.99 7.57 -15.89
CA ILE A 89 -3.34 8.98 -15.63
C ILE A 89 -2.60 9.92 -16.58
N ASP A 90 -1.31 9.70 -16.80
CA ASP A 90 -0.49 10.50 -17.74
C ASP A 90 -1.00 10.36 -19.19
N GLU A 91 -1.66 9.24 -19.53
CA GLU A 91 -2.34 8.98 -20.81
C GLU A 91 -3.79 9.52 -20.86
N GLY A 92 -4.30 10.08 -19.76
CA GLY A 92 -5.66 10.59 -19.64
C GLY A 92 -6.73 9.53 -19.33
N ASN A 93 -6.35 8.26 -19.13
CA ASN A 93 -7.28 7.23 -18.68
C ASN A 93 -7.40 7.23 -17.15
N LEU A 94 -8.15 8.20 -16.64
CA LEU A 94 -8.37 8.41 -15.21
C LEU A 94 -9.13 7.24 -14.55
N THR A 95 -10.11 6.63 -15.23
CA THR A 95 -10.86 5.48 -14.70
C THR A 95 -9.97 4.26 -14.46
N LEU A 96 -9.07 3.96 -15.41
CA LEU A 96 -8.08 2.90 -15.23
C LEU A 96 -7.10 3.24 -14.12
N GLY A 97 -6.65 4.50 -14.07
CA GLY A 97 -5.79 5.02 -13.00
C GLY A 97 -6.39 4.79 -11.61
N ALA A 98 -7.66 5.18 -11.41
CA ALA A 98 -8.40 4.95 -10.18
C ALA A 98 -8.46 3.46 -9.84
N THR A 99 -8.90 2.62 -10.79
CA THR A 99 -9.03 1.16 -10.59
C THR A 99 -7.71 0.52 -10.12
N LEU A 100 -6.58 0.91 -10.72
CA LEU A 100 -5.27 0.38 -10.34
C LEU A 100 -4.80 0.86 -8.97
N PHE A 101 -5.08 2.11 -8.60
CA PHE A 101 -4.80 2.63 -7.27
C PHE A 101 -5.68 1.98 -6.19
N GLU A 102 -6.95 1.71 -6.46
CA GLU A 102 -7.83 1.00 -5.53
C GLU A 102 -7.36 -0.43 -5.23
N ASP A 103 -6.89 -1.12 -6.26
CA ASP A 103 -6.32 -2.45 -6.11
C ASP A 103 -5.02 -2.39 -5.29
N ALA A 104 -4.13 -1.43 -5.59
CA ALA A 104 -2.93 -1.19 -4.79
C ALA A 104 -3.24 -0.84 -3.32
N TYR A 105 -4.29 -0.06 -3.07
CA TYR A 105 -4.80 0.24 -1.73
C TYR A 105 -5.27 -1.03 -1.01
N SER A 106 -6.06 -1.85 -1.68
CA SER A 106 -6.58 -3.11 -1.13
C SER A 106 -5.46 -4.08 -0.78
N LYS A 107 -4.49 -4.27 -1.67
CA LYS A 107 -3.29 -5.09 -1.43
C LYS A 107 -2.46 -4.57 -0.26
N THR A 108 -2.30 -3.25 -0.15
CA THR A 108 -1.57 -2.63 0.96
C THR A 108 -2.27 -2.90 2.29
N LYS A 109 -3.59 -2.78 2.33
CA LYS A 109 -4.41 -3.05 3.52
C LYS A 109 -4.21 -4.49 4.01
N GLU A 110 -4.24 -5.45 3.07
CA GLU A 110 -4.08 -6.89 3.32
C GLU A 110 -2.64 -7.32 3.60
N SER A 111 -1.64 -6.52 3.25
CA SER A 111 -0.22 -6.86 3.40
C SER A 111 0.23 -7.04 4.86
N ASN A 112 1.34 -7.75 5.08
CA ASN A 112 2.01 -7.85 6.39
C ASN A 112 2.98 -6.68 6.66
N MET A 113 2.82 -5.55 5.96
CA MET A 113 3.66 -4.38 6.14
C MET A 113 3.52 -3.82 7.57
N ASN A 114 4.60 -3.26 8.12
CA ASN A 114 4.57 -2.58 9.41
C ASN A 114 3.43 -1.54 9.43
N LEU A 115 2.69 -1.46 10.55
CA LEU A 115 1.51 -0.59 10.68
C LEU A 115 1.78 0.87 10.31
N GLN A 116 2.91 1.44 10.75
CA GLN A 116 3.25 2.83 10.46
C GLN A 116 3.47 3.04 8.95
N THR A 117 4.26 2.17 8.31
CA THR A 117 4.50 2.24 6.85
C THR A 117 3.21 1.99 6.08
N LYS A 118 2.41 1.01 6.49
CA LYS A 118 1.12 0.69 5.88
C LYS A 118 0.20 1.91 5.89
N ASN A 119 0.08 2.59 7.03
CA ASN A 119 -0.77 3.77 7.16
C ASN A 119 -0.35 4.90 6.21
N ILE A 120 0.95 5.20 6.14
CA ILE A 120 1.49 6.22 5.22
C ILE A 120 1.15 5.89 3.76
N VAL A 121 1.36 4.63 3.36
CA VAL A 121 1.08 4.20 1.97
C VAL A 121 -0.43 4.24 1.67
N LEU A 122 -1.28 3.82 2.62
CA LEU A 122 -2.74 3.89 2.48
C LEU A 122 -3.25 5.32 2.39
N GLU A 123 -2.66 6.26 3.13
CA GLU A 123 -2.98 7.70 3.05
C GLU A 123 -2.65 8.26 1.67
N GLN A 124 -1.45 7.98 1.14
CA GLN A 124 -1.05 8.42 -0.20
C GLN A 124 -1.98 7.87 -1.30
N PHE A 125 -2.35 6.58 -1.21
CA PHE A 125 -3.29 6.01 -2.16
C PHE A 125 -4.69 6.61 -2.02
N ARG A 126 -5.17 6.85 -0.80
CA ARG A 126 -6.46 7.53 -0.59
C ARG A 126 -6.47 8.91 -1.24
N GLU A 127 -5.42 9.69 -1.03
CA GLU A 127 -5.31 11.02 -1.63
C GLU A 127 -5.38 10.96 -3.16
N ASN A 128 -4.60 10.08 -3.78
CA ASN A 128 -4.62 9.92 -5.23
C ASN A 128 -5.99 9.47 -5.74
N ILE A 129 -6.62 8.48 -5.09
CA ILE A 129 -7.93 7.95 -5.48
C ILE A 129 -9.00 9.05 -5.39
N VAL A 130 -9.06 9.77 -4.27
CA VAL A 130 -10.05 10.84 -4.06
C VAL A 130 -9.85 11.97 -5.08
N ARG A 131 -8.60 12.39 -5.32
CA ARG A 131 -8.30 13.41 -6.35
C ARG A 131 -8.72 12.96 -7.74
N ILE A 132 -8.46 11.71 -8.12
CA ILE A 132 -8.91 11.18 -9.42
C ILE A 132 -10.44 11.18 -9.49
N TYR A 133 -11.13 10.81 -8.41
CA TYR A 133 -12.58 10.84 -8.35
C TYR A 133 -13.19 12.24 -8.46
N MET A 134 -12.51 13.27 -7.94
CA MET A 134 -12.88 14.66 -8.23
C MET A 134 -12.76 14.95 -9.73
N GLU A 135 -11.63 14.61 -10.36
CA GLU A 135 -11.37 14.91 -11.78
C GLU A 135 -12.33 14.20 -12.76
N ILE A 136 -12.92 13.07 -12.36
CA ILE A 136 -13.94 12.36 -13.16
C ILE A 136 -15.38 12.61 -12.69
N ASP A 137 -15.59 13.59 -11.80
CA ASP A 137 -16.88 13.98 -11.23
C ASP A 137 -17.65 12.83 -10.54
N ASP A 138 -16.95 11.86 -9.94
CA ASP A 138 -17.54 10.72 -9.25
C ASP A 138 -17.60 10.95 -7.73
N TYR A 139 -18.64 11.65 -7.32
CA TYR A 139 -18.90 11.98 -5.92
C TYR A 139 -19.06 10.73 -5.03
N GLU A 140 -19.79 9.72 -5.49
CA GLU A 140 -20.15 8.56 -4.65
C GLU A 140 -18.92 7.75 -4.27
N ASN A 141 -18.06 7.42 -5.25
CA ASN A 141 -16.86 6.64 -4.97
C ASN A 141 -15.80 7.47 -4.22
N GLY A 142 -15.68 8.77 -4.52
CA GLY A 142 -14.80 9.67 -3.77
C GLY A 142 -15.18 9.76 -2.29
N ALA A 143 -16.47 9.96 -1.98
CA ALA A 143 -16.97 10.05 -0.62
C ALA A 143 -16.76 8.73 0.15
N LYS A 144 -17.03 7.58 -0.49
CA LYS A 144 -16.77 6.26 0.08
C LYS A 144 -15.29 6.07 0.48
N PHE A 145 -14.36 6.56 -0.34
CA PHE A 145 -12.93 6.50 -0.01
C PHE A 145 -12.54 7.42 1.15
N LEU A 146 -13.26 8.52 1.40
CA LEU A 146 -13.04 9.34 2.60
C LEU A 146 -13.57 8.63 3.87
N GLU A 147 -14.62 7.83 3.76
CA GLU A 147 -15.20 7.09 4.91
C GLU A 147 -14.34 5.90 5.35
N MET A 148 -13.64 5.25 4.41
CA MET A 148 -12.84 4.03 4.65
C MET A 148 -11.52 4.24 5.44
N GLY A 149 -11.28 5.42 6.00
CA GLY A 149 -10.03 5.81 6.66
C GLY A 149 -10.10 5.80 8.19
N ASN A 150 -9.11 5.19 8.83
CA ASN A 150 -8.99 5.18 10.30
C ASN A 150 -8.14 6.35 10.83
N ASN A 151 -7.22 6.86 10.01
CA ASN A 151 -6.38 7.99 10.37
C ASN A 151 -7.08 9.28 9.93
N ARG A 152 -7.39 10.12 10.92
CA ARG A 152 -8.08 11.40 10.76
C ARG A 152 -7.12 12.50 11.21
N ASP A 153 -6.08 12.72 10.43
CA ASP A 153 -5.07 13.76 10.65
C ASP A 153 -5.42 15.03 9.86
N THR A 154 -4.59 16.08 10.00
CA THR A 154 -4.75 17.33 9.26
C THR A 154 -4.88 17.09 7.76
N SER A 155 -4.02 16.25 7.18
CA SER A 155 -3.98 15.96 5.75
C SER A 155 -5.27 15.30 5.27
N PHE A 156 -5.80 14.35 6.05
CA PHE A 156 -7.09 13.72 5.77
C PHE A 156 -8.22 14.76 5.73
N TYR A 157 -8.31 15.61 6.75
CA TYR A 157 -9.37 16.60 6.86
C TYR A 157 -9.27 17.68 5.79
N GLU A 158 -8.06 18.09 5.40
CA GLU A 158 -7.86 18.99 4.26
C GLU A 158 -8.34 18.36 2.94
N LEU A 159 -7.98 17.10 2.68
CA LEU A 159 -8.43 16.39 1.48
C LEU A 159 -9.96 16.28 1.44
N ALA A 160 -10.59 15.93 2.56
CA ALA A 160 -12.04 15.86 2.66
C ALA A 160 -12.69 17.22 2.41
N GLY A 161 -12.14 18.29 3.00
CA GLY A 161 -12.59 19.66 2.75
C GLY A 161 -12.49 20.05 1.27
N ASP A 162 -11.35 19.76 0.64
CA ASP A 162 -11.11 20.03 -0.78
C ASP A 162 -12.08 19.24 -1.68
N PHE A 163 -12.35 17.97 -1.34
CA PHE A 163 -13.30 17.11 -2.03
C PHE A 163 -14.74 17.67 -1.95
N TYR A 164 -15.25 17.92 -0.75
CA TYR A 164 -16.63 18.40 -0.58
C TYR A 164 -16.82 19.78 -1.21
N LYS A 165 -15.81 20.65 -1.12
CA LYS A 165 -15.83 21.95 -1.78
C LYS A 165 -15.94 21.81 -3.31
N TYR A 166 -15.19 20.88 -3.92
CA TYR A 166 -15.23 20.65 -5.36
C TYR A 166 -16.64 20.30 -5.86
N PHE A 167 -17.37 19.47 -5.10
CA PHE A 167 -18.74 19.08 -5.42
C PHE A 167 -19.82 20.06 -4.91
N GLY A 168 -19.43 21.18 -4.32
CA GLY A 168 -20.35 22.22 -3.84
C GLY A 168 -21.01 21.95 -2.48
N GLU A 169 -20.57 20.92 -1.76
CA GLU A 169 -21.00 20.56 -0.41
C GLU A 169 -20.31 21.46 0.64
N ASN A 170 -20.58 22.76 0.56
CA ASN A 170 -19.82 23.79 1.27
C ASN A 170 -19.89 23.69 2.80
N GLU A 171 -21.01 23.20 3.36
CA GLU A 171 -21.14 22.96 4.80
C GLU A 171 -20.17 21.86 5.25
N LEU A 172 -20.21 20.69 4.61
CA LEU A 172 -19.29 19.58 4.87
C LEU A 172 -17.82 19.96 4.62
N ALA A 173 -17.57 20.79 3.60
CA ALA A 173 -16.24 21.29 3.33
C ALA A 173 -15.70 22.13 4.51
N ASN A 174 -16.50 23.08 5.00
CA ASN A 174 -16.13 23.92 6.13
C ASN A 174 -15.95 23.13 7.43
N GLU A 175 -16.81 22.15 7.70
CA GLU A 175 -16.66 21.23 8.85
C GLU A 175 -15.31 20.51 8.81
N ASN A 176 -14.92 19.96 7.66
CA ASN A 176 -13.64 19.28 7.51
C ASN A 176 -12.46 20.25 7.61
N TYR A 177 -12.55 21.46 7.05
CA TYR A 177 -11.52 22.48 7.25
C TYR A 177 -11.39 22.94 8.71
N ASP A 178 -12.47 22.96 9.50
CA ASP A 178 -12.41 23.24 10.94
C ASP A 178 -11.67 22.12 11.69
N LEU A 179 -11.92 20.86 11.31
CA LEU A 179 -11.21 19.69 11.85
C LEU A 179 -9.71 19.72 11.49
N ALA A 180 -9.37 20.11 10.27
CA ALA A 180 -7.97 20.28 9.84
C ALA A 180 -7.24 21.38 10.65
N ILE A 181 -7.90 22.52 10.91
CA ILE A 181 -7.31 23.63 11.68
C ILE A 181 -7.16 23.30 13.16
N SER A 182 -8.09 22.52 13.72
CA SER A 182 -8.07 22.12 15.13
C SER A 182 -7.11 20.97 15.43
N SER A 183 -6.61 20.30 14.40
CA SER A 183 -5.50 19.35 14.49
C SER A 183 -4.18 20.08 14.79
N ASP A 184 -3.10 19.36 15.13
CA ASP A 184 -1.77 19.92 15.47
C ASP A 184 -1.06 20.54 14.24
N THR A 185 -1.67 21.61 13.72
CA THR A 185 -1.38 22.25 12.44
C THR A 185 -0.69 23.59 12.68
N ASP A 186 0.37 23.90 11.94
CA ASP A 186 1.06 25.18 12.08
C ASP A 186 0.24 26.37 11.52
N GLU A 187 0.60 27.59 11.94
CA GLU A 187 -0.12 28.81 11.52
C GLU A 187 -0.07 29.07 10.01
N THR A 188 0.97 28.63 9.30
CA THR A 188 1.06 28.78 7.85
C THR A 188 0.01 27.91 7.18
N GLN A 189 -0.10 26.65 7.61
CA GLN A 189 -1.06 25.70 7.07
C GLN A 189 -2.50 26.09 7.42
N LYS A 190 -2.77 26.59 8.64
CA LYS A 190 -4.08 27.19 8.98
C LYS A 190 -4.48 28.33 8.04
N ASN A 191 -3.54 29.23 7.72
CA ASN A 191 -3.78 30.32 6.78
C ASN A 191 -4.09 29.81 5.37
N LEU A 192 -3.37 28.78 4.90
CA LEU A 192 -3.65 28.13 3.61
C LEU A 192 -5.06 27.51 3.58
N ILE A 193 -5.46 26.79 4.64
CA ILE A 193 -6.79 26.22 4.75
C ILE A 193 -7.87 27.31 4.71
N ASN A 194 -7.68 28.40 5.46
CA ASN A 194 -8.63 29.51 5.49
C ASN A 194 -8.82 30.18 4.12
N LEU A 195 -7.77 30.24 3.29
CA LEU A 195 -7.87 30.77 1.91
C LEU A 195 -8.67 29.85 0.98
N LYS A 196 -8.70 28.54 1.27
CA LYS A 196 -9.44 27.56 0.46
C LYS A 196 -10.94 27.57 0.76
N ARG A 197 -11.39 28.03 1.93
CA ARG A 197 -12.78 27.88 2.37
C ARG A 197 -13.81 28.45 1.40
N PRO A 198 -14.92 27.73 1.13
CA PRO A 198 -16.08 28.33 0.50
C PRO A 198 -16.67 29.42 1.42
N ARG A 199 -17.16 30.50 0.81
CA ARG A 199 -17.79 31.64 1.49
C ARG A 199 -19.27 31.42 1.71
#